data_AF-A0A920BM77-F1
#
_entry.id   AF-A0A920BM77-F1
#
_cell.length_a   1.000
_cell.length_b   1.000
_cell.length_c   1.000
_cell.angle_alpha   90.00
_cell.angle_beta   90.00
_cell.angle_gamma   90.00
#
_symmetry.space_group_name_H-M   'P 1'
#
loop_
_entity.id
_entity.type
_entity.pdbx_description
1 polymer ?
#
loop_
_entity_poly.entity_id
_entity_poly.type
_entity_poly.pdbx_seq_one_letter_code
_entity_poly.pdbx_strand_id
1 'polypeptide(L)'
;MRRADICVVQIAECFRNDADILCNPIGISPIIGGRLAKATFANEVVMTDAVSVLAANILPLGDSSAERVIESYVPYRTIFDIVWSGRRHVMMGATQIDQFGNQNIAAIGGYEKPKVQLLGLREHREI
;
A
#
# COMPACT_ATOMS: atom_id res chain seq x y z
N MET A 1 0.59 7.58 24.66
CA MET A 1 0.02 6.77 23.56
C MET A 1 -1.35 7.34 23.19
N ARG A 2 -1.52 7.73 21.92
CA ARG A 2 -2.75 8.26 21.32
C ARG A 2 -3.46 7.17 20.52
N ARG A 3 -4.73 7.38 20.17
CA ARG A 3 -5.48 6.44 19.31
C ARG A 3 -4.80 6.20 17.96
N ALA A 4 -4.17 7.23 17.39
CA ALA A 4 -3.40 7.10 16.15
C ALA A 4 -2.22 6.14 16.29
N ASP A 5 -1.51 6.16 17.43
CA ASP A 5 -0.39 5.25 17.70
C ASP A 5 -0.87 3.79 17.70
N ILE A 6 -2.01 3.53 18.35
CA ILE A 6 -2.64 2.20 18.38
C ILE A 6 -3.02 1.77 16.96
N CYS A 7 -3.68 2.62 16.18
CA CYS A 7 -4.06 2.29 14.80
C CYS A 7 -2.84 2.00 13.91
N VAL A 8 -1.77 2.79 14.02
CA VAL A 8 -0.53 2.57 13.26
C VAL A 8 0.14 1.26 13.64
N VAL A 9 0.19 0.93 14.93
CA VAL A 9 0.71 -0.36 15.39
C VAL A 9 -0.14 -1.50 14.82
N GLN A 10 -1.47 -1.42 14.89
CA GLN A 10 -2.34 -2.47 14.34
C GLN A 10 -2.22 -2.62 12.83
N ILE A 11 -1.97 -1.53 12.09
CA ILE A 11 -1.62 -1.60 10.67
C ILE A 11 -0.29 -2.34 10.47
N ALA A 12 0.73 -2.05 11.28
CA ALA A 12 2.02 -2.72 11.19
C ALA A 12 1.86 -4.24 11.45
N GLU A 13 1.04 -4.62 12.43
CA GLU A 13 0.74 -6.02 12.77
C GLU A 13 0.20 -6.82 11.58
N CYS A 14 -0.53 -6.19 10.65
CA CYS A 14 -1.01 -6.87 9.44
C CYS A 14 0.12 -7.46 8.59
N PHE A 15 1.35 -6.92 8.69
CA PHE A 15 2.52 -7.37 7.95
C PHE A 15 3.44 -8.31 8.76
N ARG A 16 3.04 -8.76 9.96
CA ARG A 16 3.93 -9.50 10.88
C ARG A 16 4.53 -10.78 10.30
N ASN A 17 3.77 -11.47 9.46
CA ASN A 17 4.17 -12.75 8.87
C ASN A 17 4.66 -12.61 7.43
N ASP A 18 4.81 -11.37 6.96
CA ASP A 18 5.28 -11.10 5.60
C ASP A 18 6.81 -11.06 5.56
N ALA A 19 7.38 -11.75 4.58
CA ALA A 19 8.80 -11.76 4.27
C ALA A 19 8.97 -11.98 2.76
N ASP A 20 10.01 -11.39 2.17
CA ASP A 20 10.32 -11.53 0.73
C ASP A 20 9.16 -11.19 -0.22
N ILE A 21 8.30 -10.26 0.19
CA ILE A 21 7.18 -9.73 -0.59
C ILE A 21 7.16 -8.21 -0.59
N LEU A 22 6.45 -7.63 -1.56
CA LEU A 22 6.20 -6.20 -1.60
C LEU A 22 5.13 -5.80 -0.58
N CYS A 23 5.54 -5.09 0.47
CA CYS A 23 4.64 -4.36 1.36
C CYS A 23 4.19 -3.07 0.65
N ASN A 24 2.93 -3.02 0.20
CA ASN A 24 2.41 -1.91 -0.60
C ASN A 24 1.23 -1.18 0.10
N PRO A 25 1.51 -0.42 1.16
CA PRO A 25 0.50 0.41 1.80
C PRO A 25 0.18 1.66 0.98
N ILE A 26 -1.11 1.99 0.87
CA ILE A 26 -1.63 3.15 0.14
C ILE A 26 -2.36 4.09 1.10
N GLY A 27 -1.79 5.28 1.31
CA GLY A 27 -2.29 6.30 2.23
C GLY A 27 -1.37 6.51 3.43
N ILE A 28 -1.53 7.64 4.14
CA ILE A 28 -0.58 8.07 5.18
C ILE A 28 -0.47 7.05 6.31
N SER A 29 -1.59 6.67 6.95
CA SER A 29 -1.55 5.73 8.08
C SER A 29 -1.05 4.34 7.68
N PRO A 30 -1.49 3.73 6.56
CA PRO A 30 -0.88 2.52 6.03
C PRO A 30 0.63 2.63 5.81
N ILE A 31 1.10 3.73 5.19
CA ILE A 31 2.53 3.92 4.90
C ILE A 31 3.34 3.96 6.20
N ILE A 32 2.84 4.64 7.25
CA ILE A 32 3.51 4.66 8.56
C ILE A 32 3.59 3.24 9.12
N GLY A 33 2.48 2.49 9.11
CA GLY A 33 2.47 1.14 9.68
C GLY A 33 3.34 0.14 8.91
N GLY A 34 3.34 0.18 7.57
CA GLY A 34 4.25 -0.64 6.75
C GLY A 34 5.72 -0.31 6.99
N ARG A 35 6.07 0.98 7.09
CA ARG A 35 7.42 1.44 7.45
C ARG A 35 7.80 1.02 8.87
N LEU A 36 6.87 1.09 9.82
CA LEU A 36 7.08 0.62 11.19
C LEU A 36 7.33 -0.88 11.23
N ALA A 37 6.55 -1.69 10.51
CA ALA A 37 6.76 -3.13 10.39
C ALA A 37 8.14 -3.44 9.82
N LYS A 38 8.51 -2.82 8.68
CA LYS A 38 9.83 -2.98 8.05
C LYS A 38 10.99 -2.54 8.95
N ALA A 39 10.78 -1.55 9.83
CA ALA A 39 11.83 -1.05 10.72
C ALA A 39 11.98 -1.87 12.02
N THR A 40 11.10 -2.85 12.28
CA THR A 40 11.04 -3.53 13.59
C THR A 40 11.03 -5.06 13.47
N PHE A 41 9.96 -5.64 12.93
CA PHE A 41 9.74 -7.09 12.97
C PHE A 41 9.55 -7.76 11.60
N ALA A 42 9.31 -6.98 10.54
CA ALA A 42 9.13 -7.48 9.17
C ALA A 42 10.23 -6.92 8.26
N ASN A 43 11.49 -7.03 8.68
CA ASN A 43 12.63 -6.35 8.03
C ASN A 43 12.87 -6.79 6.57
N GLU A 44 12.42 -8.00 6.22
CA GLU A 44 12.58 -8.64 4.91
C GLU A 44 11.54 -8.21 3.86
N VAL A 45 10.48 -7.47 4.26
CA VAL A 45 9.56 -6.91 3.25
C VAL A 45 10.26 -5.80 2.47
N VAL A 46 9.95 -5.69 1.19
CA VAL A 46 10.42 -4.58 0.35
C VAL A 46 9.34 -3.50 0.24
N MET A 47 9.75 -2.25 0.07
CA MET A 47 8.84 -1.12 -0.08
C MET A 47 9.31 -0.21 -1.21
N THR A 48 8.35 0.29 -1.99
CA THR A 48 8.64 1.29 -3.04
C THR A 48 8.80 2.69 -2.45
N ASP A 49 9.45 3.57 -3.20
CA ASP A 49 9.34 5.03 -3.03
C ASP A 49 7.98 5.60 -3.48
N ALA A 50 7.05 4.74 -3.87
CA ALA A 50 5.75 5.02 -4.47
C ALA A 50 5.80 5.62 -5.88
N VAL A 51 6.96 5.56 -6.55
CA VAL A 51 7.14 6.05 -7.92
C VAL A 51 7.70 4.97 -8.82
N SER A 52 8.94 4.52 -8.60
CA SER A 52 9.62 3.62 -9.55
C SER A 52 10.80 2.83 -9.00
N VAL A 53 11.12 2.92 -7.71
CA VAL A 53 12.20 2.14 -7.11
C VAL A 53 11.75 1.47 -5.83
N LEU A 54 12.40 0.36 -5.51
CA LEU A 54 12.43 -0.14 -4.15
C LEU A 54 13.52 0.62 -3.37
N ALA A 55 13.17 1.06 -2.16
CA ALA A 55 14.07 1.78 -1.29
C ALA A 55 14.49 0.89 -0.12
N ALA A 56 15.81 0.68 0.04
CA ALA A 56 16.37 -0.08 1.14
C ALA A 56 16.20 0.62 2.49
N ASN A 57 16.29 1.97 2.49
CA ASN A 57 16.12 2.79 3.67
C ASN A 57 14.65 3.17 3.90
N ILE A 58 14.28 3.41 5.16
CA ILE A 58 12.96 3.93 5.50
C ILE A 58 12.90 5.41 5.10
N LEU A 59 12.08 5.71 4.10
CA LEU A 59 11.87 7.08 3.67
C LEU A 59 11.05 7.85 4.71
N PRO A 60 11.34 9.13 4.97
CA PRO A 60 10.46 10.02 5.73
C PRO A 60 9.14 10.27 4.99
N LEU A 61 8.12 10.74 5.71
CA LEU A 61 6.86 11.16 5.09
C LEU A 61 6.97 12.59 4.57
N GLY A 62 6.50 12.83 3.35
CA GLY A 62 6.33 14.19 2.80
C GLY A 62 7.61 14.91 2.40
N ASP A 63 8.79 14.29 2.59
CA ASP A 63 10.07 14.86 2.16
C ASP A 63 10.54 14.17 0.87
N SER A 64 10.32 14.86 -0.25
CA SER A 64 10.74 14.42 -1.57
C SER A 64 12.24 14.59 -1.81
N SER A 65 12.97 15.27 -0.92
CA SER A 65 14.41 15.50 -1.04
C SER A 65 15.24 14.45 -0.28
N ALA A 66 14.62 13.72 0.64
CA ALA A 66 15.26 12.66 1.41
C ALA A 66 16.05 11.70 0.51
N GLU A 67 17.18 11.19 0.98
CA GLU A 67 17.97 10.22 0.21
C GLU A 67 17.19 8.91 0.01
N ARG A 68 17.27 8.35 -1.20
CA ARG A 68 16.77 7.01 -1.52
C ARG A 68 17.97 6.12 -1.77
N VAL A 69 18.19 5.15 -0.90
CA VAL A 69 19.13 4.05 -1.16
C VAL A 69 18.39 3.05 -2.03
N ILE A 70 18.67 3.08 -3.33
CA ILE A 70 17.98 2.27 -4.33
C ILE A 70 18.46 0.83 -4.23
N GLU A 71 17.57 -0.11 -3.93
CA GLU A 71 17.88 -1.55 -3.99
C GLU A 71 17.53 -2.16 -5.36
N SER A 72 16.50 -1.63 -6.03
CA SER A 72 16.08 -2.09 -7.35
C SER A 72 15.19 -1.05 -8.04
N TYR A 73 15.19 -1.07 -9.38
CA TYR A 73 14.23 -0.31 -10.20
C TYR A 73 12.96 -1.14 -10.41
N VAL A 74 11.82 -0.60 -9.99
CA VAL A 74 10.50 -1.21 -10.10
C VAL A 74 9.54 -0.18 -10.72
N PRO A 75 9.67 0.08 -12.05
CA PRO A 75 8.71 0.92 -12.75
C PRO A 75 7.31 0.28 -12.69
N TYR A 76 6.28 1.08 -12.94
CA TYR A 76 4.88 0.64 -12.81
C TYR A 76 4.56 -0.67 -13.57
N ARG A 77 5.16 -0.90 -14.74
CA ARG A 77 4.99 -2.17 -15.47
C ARG A 77 5.40 -3.39 -14.64
N THR A 78 6.49 -3.29 -13.88
CA THR A 78 7.01 -4.36 -13.01
C THR A 78 6.11 -4.62 -11.81
N ILE A 79 5.32 -3.61 -11.37
CA ILE A 79 4.33 -3.82 -10.30
C ILE A 79 3.30 -4.87 -10.72
N PHE A 80 2.87 -4.89 -11.99
CA PHE A 80 1.96 -5.91 -12.49
C PHE A 80 2.58 -7.31 -12.46
N ASP A 81 3.87 -7.44 -12.81
CA ASP A 81 4.58 -8.73 -12.70
C ASP A 81 4.61 -9.21 -11.23
N ILE A 82 4.80 -8.30 -10.28
CA ILE A 82 4.78 -8.60 -8.83
C ILE A 82 3.37 -8.98 -8.37
N VAL A 83 2.33 -8.23 -8.78
CA VAL A 83 0.92 -8.54 -8.49
C VAL A 83 0.59 -9.96 -8.96
N TRP A 84 0.94 -10.29 -10.20
CA TRP A 84 0.65 -11.60 -10.79
C TRP A 84 1.44 -12.75 -10.13
N SER A 85 2.61 -12.45 -9.56
CA SER A 85 3.38 -13.44 -8.79
C SER A 85 2.77 -13.79 -7.44
N GLY A 86 1.78 -13.01 -6.97
CA GLY A 86 1.21 -13.13 -5.62
C GLY A 86 2.10 -12.59 -4.50
N ARG A 87 3.30 -12.06 -4.80
CA ARG A 87 4.26 -11.55 -3.82
C ARG A 87 4.02 -10.09 -3.45
N ARG A 88 2.78 -9.76 -3.09
CA ARG A 88 2.39 -8.40 -2.69
C ARG A 88 1.30 -8.43 -1.65
N HIS A 89 1.53 -7.73 -0.55
CA HIS A 89 0.49 -7.39 0.42
C HIS A 89 0.14 -5.92 0.26
N VAL A 90 -1.06 -5.64 -0.28
CA VAL A 90 -1.60 -4.29 -0.39
C VAL A 90 -2.51 -3.97 0.80
N MET A 91 -2.32 -2.79 1.38
CA MET A 91 -3.31 -2.20 2.29
C MET A 91 -3.79 -0.90 1.69
N MET A 92 -5.09 -0.80 1.41
CA MET A 92 -5.69 0.35 0.76
C MET A 92 -6.92 0.84 1.50
N GLY A 93 -7.21 2.14 1.34
CA GLY A 93 -8.49 2.69 1.74
C GLY A 93 -9.57 2.37 0.70
N ALA A 94 -10.83 2.39 1.15
CA ALA A 94 -12.00 2.25 0.29
C ALA A 94 -13.05 3.29 0.64
N THR A 95 -13.85 3.70 -0.34
CA THR A 95 -14.99 4.59 -0.09
C THR A 95 -16.18 3.83 0.49
N GLN A 96 -16.38 2.58 0.07
CA GLN A 96 -17.36 1.67 0.66
C GLN A 96 -16.74 0.28 0.80
N ILE A 97 -17.10 -0.41 1.88
CA ILE A 97 -16.75 -1.82 2.14
C ILE A 97 -18.03 -2.50 2.62
N ASP A 98 -18.36 -3.67 2.08
CA ASP A 98 -19.50 -4.46 2.56
C ASP A 98 -19.07 -5.56 3.55
N GLN A 99 -20.05 -6.28 4.11
CA GLN A 99 -19.82 -7.33 5.10
C GLN A 99 -19.04 -8.55 4.57
N PHE A 100 -18.93 -8.70 3.25
CA PHE A 100 -18.22 -9.81 2.60
C PHE A 100 -16.81 -9.40 2.13
N GLY A 101 -16.42 -8.15 2.37
CA GLY A 101 -15.11 -7.62 1.99
C GLY A 101 -15.05 -7.05 0.57
N ASN A 102 -16.18 -6.91 -0.14
CA ASN A 102 -16.18 -6.19 -1.41
C ASN A 102 -15.90 -4.71 -1.17
N GLN A 103 -15.05 -4.11 -2.00
CA GLN A 103 -14.63 -2.72 -1.88
C GLN A 103 -15.05 -1.90 -3.09
N ASN A 104 -15.45 -0.65 -2.87
CA ASN A 104 -15.74 0.31 -3.93
C ASN A 104 -14.88 1.57 -3.78
N ILE A 105 -14.11 1.84 -4.84
CA ILE A 105 -13.33 3.06 -5.04
C ILE A 105 -13.63 3.72 -6.40
N ALA A 106 -14.64 3.22 -7.12
CA ALA A 106 -14.86 3.54 -8.53
C ALA A 106 -15.88 4.65 -8.75
N ALA A 107 -17.09 4.50 -8.22
CA ALA A 107 -18.17 5.46 -8.37
C ALA A 107 -19.31 5.19 -7.37
N ILE A 108 -20.13 6.20 -7.09
CA ILE A 108 -21.40 6.07 -6.35
C ILE A 108 -22.57 6.30 -7.33
N GLY A 109 -23.52 5.35 -7.38
CA GLY A 109 -24.62 5.34 -8.36
C GLY A 109 -24.36 4.37 -9.52
N GLY A 110 -25.05 4.55 -10.66
CA GLY A 110 -24.86 3.70 -11.85
C GLY A 110 -23.55 4.00 -12.58
N TYR A 111 -22.87 2.98 -13.11
CA TYR A 111 -21.53 3.14 -13.72
C TYR A 111 -21.52 3.97 -15.01
N GLU A 112 -22.57 3.92 -15.84
CA GLU A 112 -22.64 4.70 -17.08
C GLU A 112 -22.90 6.19 -16.84
N LYS A 113 -23.59 6.52 -15.74
CA LYS A 113 -23.92 7.89 -15.34
C LYS A 113 -23.83 8.02 -13.81
N PRO A 114 -22.60 8.06 -13.25
CA PRO A 114 -22.41 8.04 -11.82
C PRO A 114 -22.91 9.32 -11.17
N LYS A 115 -23.46 9.21 -9.96
CA LYS A 115 -23.80 10.38 -9.14
C LYS A 115 -22.53 11.05 -8.62
N VAL A 116 -21.53 10.26 -8.24
CA VAL A 116 -20.19 10.72 -7.84
C VAL A 116 -19.15 9.82 -8.51
N GLN A 117 -18.25 10.43 -9.28
CA GLN A 117 -17.09 9.74 -9.85
C GLN A 117 -15.95 9.71 -8.82
N LEU A 118 -15.35 8.53 -8.63
CA LEU A 118 -14.16 8.35 -7.79
C LEU A 118 -12.96 7.99 -8.68
N LEU A 119 -12.02 7.18 -8.19
CA LEU A 119 -10.77 6.86 -8.88
C LEU A 119 -10.94 5.84 -10.03
N GLY A 120 -12.15 5.30 -10.24
CA GLY A 120 -12.36 4.13 -11.08
C GLY A 120 -11.90 2.84 -10.39
N LEU A 121 -11.87 1.73 -11.13
CA LEU A 121 -11.50 0.43 -10.55
C LEU A 121 -10.00 0.31 -10.23
N ARG A 122 -9.14 1.09 -10.91
CA ARG A 122 -7.68 0.97 -10.78
C ARG A 122 -7.26 -0.51 -10.96
N GLU A 123 -6.29 -0.98 -10.19
CA GLU A 123 -5.83 -2.39 -10.19
C GLU A 123 -6.73 -3.33 -9.36
N HIS A 124 -7.85 -2.84 -8.82
CA HIS A 124 -8.66 -3.57 -7.83
C HIS A 124 -9.41 -4.78 -8.40
N ARG A 125 -9.45 -4.91 -9.73
CA ARG A 125 -10.15 -5.99 -10.48
C ARG A 125 -9.18 -6.94 -11.19
N GLU A 126 -7.87 -6.86 -10.94
CA GLU A 126 -6.87 -7.67 -11.67
C GLU A 126 -6.57 -9.04 -11.07
N ILE A 127 -7.50 -9.63 -10.30
CA ILE A 127 -7.44 -11.03 -9.85
C ILE A 127 -8.86 -11.62 -9.89
#